data_AF-A0A946MWE8-F1
#
_entry.id   AF-A0A946MWE8-F1
#
_cell.length_a   1.000
_cell.length_b   1.000
_cell.length_c   1.000
_cell.angle_alpha   90.00
_cell.angle_beta   90.00
_cell.angle_gamma   90.00
#
_symmetry.space_group_name_H-M   'P 1'
#
loop_
_entity.id
_entity.type
_entity.pdbx_description
1 polymer ?
#
loop_
_entity_poly.entity_id
_entity_poly.type
_entity_poly.pdbx_seq_one_letter_code
_entity_poly.pdbx_strand_id
1 'polypeptide(L)'
;VFRGGKVAQRYKELLRLRLSTLHGCRFCNQGNRLDAIEAGLTEAQIAAFESPESGTFTPAELAVLALGAELALTNSTGVLSEALHGQLAAYFDDAQILELGLVGGILAGVAKFMFTYDLVEKEDSCPFHPVT
;
A
#
# COMPACT_ATOMS: atom_id res chain seq x y z
N VAL A 1 -9.01 -3.89 -13.06
CA VAL A 1 -9.05 -3.98 -11.57
C VAL A 1 -8.35 -2.80 -10.92
N PHE A 2 -7.13 -2.41 -11.33
CA PHE A 2 -6.47 -1.26 -10.70
C PHE A 2 -7.20 0.08 -10.97
N ARG A 3 -7.31 0.53 -12.23
CA ARG A 3 -7.96 1.80 -12.63
C ARG A 3 -9.50 1.75 -12.82
N GLY A 4 -10.14 0.67 -12.38
CA GLY A 4 -11.61 0.47 -12.48
C GLY A 4 -12.06 -0.49 -11.39
N GLY A 5 -13.31 -0.94 -11.37
CA GLY A 5 -13.84 -1.79 -10.28
C GLY A 5 -14.70 -1.00 -9.29
N LYS A 6 -14.98 -1.58 -8.13
CA LYS A 6 -15.89 -1.02 -7.12
C LYS A 6 -15.20 -0.09 -6.12
N VAL A 7 -13.89 -0.25 -5.91
CA VAL A 7 -13.14 0.57 -4.96
C VAL A 7 -12.75 1.87 -5.63
N ALA A 8 -13.01 3.00 -4.97
CA ALA A 8 -12.59 4.31 -5.46
C ALA A 8 -11.06 4.36 -5.64
N GLN A 9 -10.59 5.01 -6.71
CA GLN A 9 -9.18 4.99 -7.10
C GLN A 9 -8.24 5.45 -5.98
N ARG A 10 -8.68 6.45 -5.20
CA ARG A 10 -7.96 6.97 -4.03
C ARG A 10 -7.44 5.88 -3.09
N TYR A 11 -8.28 4.89 -2.74
CA TYR A 11 -7.88 3.83 -1.81
C TYR A 11 -6.88 2.86 -2.42
N LYS A 12 -6.95 2.64 -3.74
CA LYS A 12 -6.00 1.80 -4.48
C LYS A 12 -4.64 2.48 -4.61
N GLU A 13 -4.60 3.80 -4.85
CA GLU A 13 -3.34 4.56 -4.83
C GLU A 13 -2.77 4.68 -3.41
N LEU A 14 -3.60 4.87 -2.39
CA LEU A 14 -3.19 4.83 -0.98
C LEU A 14 -2.50 3.51 -0.64
N LEU A 15 -3.13 2.38 -0.99
CA LEU A 15 -2.58 1.04 -0.79
C LEU A 15 -1.26 0.86 -1.55
N ARG A 16 -1.21 1.29 -2.82
CA ARG A 16 -0.02 1.20 -3.68
C ARG A 16 1.16 1.98 -3.10
N LEU A 17 0.94 3.23 -2.69
CA LEU A 17 1.97 4.05 -2.08
C LEU A 17 2.40 3.48 -0.73
N ARG A 18 1.49 2.93 0.07
CA ARG A 18 1.83 2.29 1.35
C ARG A 18 2.77 1.10 1.14
N LEU A 19 2.44 0.23 0.19
CA LEU A 19 3.27 -0.93 -0.13
C LEU A 19 4.66 -0.50 -0.61
N SER A 20 4.74 0.43 -1.57
CA SER A 20 6.05 0.85 -2.11
C SER A 20 6.93 1.56 -1.08
N THR A 21 6.33 2.32 -0.17
CA THR A 21 7.02 2.93 0.98
C THR A 21 7.56 1.86 1.93
N LEU A 22 6.74 0.88 2.34
CA LEU A 22 7.18 -0.21 3.20
C LEU A 22 8.27 -1.09 2.55
N HIS A 23 8.29 -1.16 1.22
CA HIS A 23 9.29 -1.91 0.47
C HIS A 23 10.56 -1.11 0.19
N GLY A 24 10.56 0.21 0.37
CA GLY A 24 11.68 1.10 0.05
C GLY A 24 12.03 1.14 -1.45
N CYS A 25 11.04 1.05 -2.34
CA CYS A 25 11.29 1.16 -3.79
C CYS A 25 11.35 2.63 -4.24
N ARG A 26 12.56 3.20 -4.41
CA ARG A 26 12.75 4.62 -4.78
C ARG A 26 12.06 4.97 -6.09
N PHE A 27 12.27 4.15 -7.12
CA PHE A 27 11.66 4.33 -8.44
C PHE A 27 10.12 4.32 -8.37
N CYS A 28 9.55 3.36 -7.64
CA CYS A 28 8.11 3.25 -7.45
C CYS A 28 7.55 4.46 -6.69
N ASN A 29 8.21 4.88 -5.62
CA ASN A 29 7.76 5.95 -4.74
C ASN A 29 7.64 7.30 -5.48
N GLN A 30 8.56 7.61 -6.40
CA GLN A 30 8.46 8.84 -7.21
C GLN A 30 7.14 8.91 -7.99
N GLY A 31 6.82 7.88 -8.77
CA GLY A 31 5.60 7.85 -9.56
C GLY A 31 4.33 7.72 -8.70
N ASN A 32 4.37 6.83 -7.70
CA ASN A 32 3.22 6.56 -6.84
C ASN A 32 2.79 7.78 -6.03
N ARG A 33 3.71 8.68 -5.64
CA ARG A 33 3.37 9.93 -4.95
C ARG A 33 2.55 10.87 -5.85
N LEU A 34 2.95 11.02 -7.10
CA LEU A 34 2.23 11.84 -8.08
C LEU A 34 0.83 11.27 -8.35
N ASP A 35 0.74 9.96 -8.60
CA ASP A 35 -0.54 9.26 -8.82
C ASP A 35 -1.46 9.39 -7.60
N ALA A 36 -0.91 9.30 -6.37
CA ALA A 36 -1.68 9.45 -5.14
C ALA A 36 -2.23 10.86 -4.94
N ILE A 37 -1.43 11.90 -5.24
CA ILE A 37 -1.87 13.30 -5.20
C ILE A 37 -2.99 13.54 -6.23
N GLU A 38 -2.83 13.01 -7.45
CA GLU A 38 -3.87 13.11 -8.48
C GLU A 38 -5.17 12.40 -8.07
N ALA A 39 -5.07 11.29 -7.33
CA ALA A 39 -6.21 10.61 -6.72
C ALA A 39 -6.74 11.31 -5.44
N GLY A 40 -6.17 12.47 -5.10
CA GLY A 40 -6.64 13.42 -4.09
C GLY A 40 -5.91 13.36 -2.74
N LEU A 41 -4.90 12.50 -2.55
CA LEU A 41 -4.17 12.46 -1.29
C LEU A 41 -3.44 13.78 -1.08
N THR A 42 -3.35 14.22 0.17
CA THR A 42 -2.62 15.45 0.50
C THR A 42 -1.15 15.17 0.77
N GLU A 43 -0.28 16.14 0.52
CA GLU A 43 1.14 16.09 0.91
C GLU A 43 1.31 15.79 2.40
N ALA A 44 0.45 16.36 3.25
CA ALA A 44 0.46 16.12 4.70
C ALA A 44 0.15 14.65 5.05
N GLN A 45 -0.81 14.03 4.35
CA GLN A 45 -1.07 12.60 4.50
C GLN A 45 0.15 11.79 4.05
N ILE A 46 0.71 12.08 2.87
CA ILE A 46 1.87 11.37 2.32
C ILE A 46 3.09 11.46 3.25
N ALA A 47 3.33 12.63 3.86
CA ALA A 47 4.40 12.83 4.83
C ALA A 47 4.22 12.03 6.12
N ALA A 48 2.98 11.68 6.49
CA ALA A 48 2.66 10.93 7.69
C ALA A 48 2.66 9.39 7.50
N PHE A 49 3.13 8.86 6.37
CA PHE A 49 3.07 7.41 6.10
C PHE A 49 3.90 6.56 7.06
N GLU A 50 4.98 7.10 7.64
CA GLU A 50 5.79 6.39 8.64
C GLU A 50 5.07 6.27 9.99
N SER A 51 4.19 7.22 10.31
CA SER A 51 3.37 7.25 11.53
C SER A 51 1.92 7.62 11.20
N PRO A 52 1.14 6.74 10.53
CA PRO A 52 -0.20 7.06 10.06
C PRO A 52 -1.16 7.55 11.15
N GLU A 53 -0.98 7.09 12.39
CA GLU A 53 -1.74 7.50 13.56
C GLU A 53 -1.58 8.99 13.91
N SER A 54 -0.49 9.61 13.49
CA SER A 54 -0.24 11.05 13.62
C SER A 54 -0.76 11.87 12.44
N GLY A 55 -1.17 11.21 11.37
CA GLY A 55 -1.62 11.81 10.12
C GLY A 55 -3.10 12.18 10.12
N THR A 56 -3.51 12.95 9.11
CA THR A 56 -4.91 13.32 8.86
C THR A 56 -5.63 12.26 8.02
N PHE A 57 -5.50 10.98 8.39
CA PHE A 57 -6.20 9.89 7.73
C PHE A 57 -7.57 9.64 8.35
N THR A 58 -8.55 9.38 7.50
CA THR A 58 -9.87 8.89 7.91
C THR A 58 -9.77 7.45 8.40
N PRO A 59 -10.74 6.96 9.20
CA PRO A 59 -10.76 5.56 9.63
C PRO A 59 -10.74 4.55 8.47
N ALA A 60 -11.41 4.85 7.35
CA ALA A 60 -11.38 4.01 6.15
C ALA A 60 -9.97 3.92 5.54
N GLU A 61 -9.24 5.04 5.51
CA GLU A 61 -7.87 5.10 5.00
C GLU A 61 -6.91 4.36 5.94
N LEU A 62 -7.06 4.51 7.25
CA LEU A 62 -6.28 3.74 8.24
C LEU A 62 -6.47 2.24 8.09
N ALA A 63 -7.70 1.77 7.84
CA ALA A 63 -7.97 0.35 7.58
C ALA A 63 -7.26 -0.16 6.31
N VAL A 64 -7.23 0.65 5.24
CA VAL A 64 -6.50 0.32 4.00
C VAL A 64 -4.98 0.31 4.23
N LEU A 65 -4.46 1.25 5.01
CA LEU A 65 -3.03 1.31 5.37
C LEU A 65 -2.61 0.09 6.20
N ALA A 66 -3.46 -0.35 7.13
CA ALA A 66 -3.26 -1.56 7.91
C ALA A 66 -3.30 -2.82 7.03
N LEU A 67 -4.26 -2.93 6.10
CA LEU A 67 -4.27 -4.00 5.09
C LEU A 67 -2.98 -4.01 4.25
N GLY A 68 -2.47 -2.83 3.86
CA GLY A 68 -1.20 -2.72 3.15
C GLY A 68 0.00 -3.23 3.96
N ALA A 69 -0.01 -3.06 5.28
CA ALA A 69 1.03 -3.60 6.15
C ALA A 69 0.97 -5.14 6.26
N GLU A 70 -0.23 -5.72 6.26
CA GLU A 70 -0.41 -7.18 6.22
C GLU A 70 0.02 -7.78 4.86
N LEU A 71 -0.20 -7.07 3.76
CA LEU A 71 0.16 -7.55 2.41
C LEU A 71 1.62 -7.30 2.02
N ALA A 72 2.37 -6.55 2.82
CA ALA A 72 3.73 -6.16 2.47
C ALA A 72 4.69 -7.35 2.47
N LEU A 73 5.66 -7.36 1.55
CA LEU A 73 6.74 -8.37 1.49
C LEU A 73 7.57 -8.43 2.77
N THR A 74 7.58 -7.36 3.56
CA THR A 74 8.25 -7.27 4.86
C THR A 74 7.50 -8.02 5.96
N ASN A 75 6.26 -8.43 5.72
CA ASN A 75 5.44 -9.20 6.64
C ASN A 75 5.10 -10.59 6.04
N SER A 76 6.01 -11.54 6.20
CA SER A 76 5.83 -12.91 5.69
C SER A 76 4.70 -13.71 6.37
N THR A 77 4.21 -13.21 7.51
CA THR A 77 3.14 -13.84 8.31
C THR A 77 1.86 -13.03 8.29
N GLY A 78 1.69 -12.17 7.26
CA GLY A 78 0.55 -11.29 7.16
C GLY A 78 -0.78 -12.04 7.15
N VAL A 79 -1.73 -11.57 7.97
CA VAL A 79 -3.06 -12.19 8.10
C VAL A 79 -4.12 -11.10 8.19
N LEU A 80 -5.19 -11.25 7.40
CA LEU A 80 -6.40 -10.47 7.59
C LEU A 80 -7.14 -10.99 8.84
N SER A 81 -6.79 -10.43 10.01
CA SER A 81 -7.44 -10.77 11.28
C SER A 81 -8.92 -10.37 11.28
N GLU A 82 -9.72 -10.98 12.15
CA GLU A 82 -11.13 -10.63 12.32
C GLU A 82 -11.31 -9.14 12.70
N ALA A 83 -10.41 -8.61 13.54
CA ALA A 83 -10.42 -7.20 13.93
C ALA A 83 -10.17 -6.28 12.73
N LEU A 84 -9.15 -6.57 11.90
CA LEU A 84 -8.86 -5.76 10.70
C LEU A 84 -9.96 -5.92 9.64
N HIS A 85 -10.48 -7.13 9.46
CA HIS A 85 -11.63 -7.36 8.59
C HIS A 85 -12.84 -6.52 9.05
N GLY A 86 -13.13 -6.49 10.36
CA GLY A 86 -14.21 -5.66 10.92
C GLY A 86 -14.00 -4.16 10.67
N GLN A 87 -12.77 -3.67 10.76
CA GLN A 87 -12.45 -2.27 10.44
C GLN A 87 -12.68 -1.94 8.96
N LEU A 88 -12.31 -2.85 8.06
CA LEU A 88 -12.58 -2.70 6.62
C LEU A 88 -14.07 -2.78 6.31
N ALA A 89 -14.78 -3.75 6.90
CA ALA A 89 -16.20 -3.98 6.69
C ALA A 89 -17.09 -2.82 7.17
N ALA A 90 -16.57 -1.93 8.02
CA ALA A 90 -17.25 -0.69 8.38
C ALA A 90 -17.38 0.31 7.21
N TYR A 91 -16.55 0.17 6.16
CA TYR A 91 -16.46 1.13 5.04
C TYR A 91 -16.52 0.48 3.65
N PHE A 92 -16.27 -0.82 3.55
CA PHE A 92 -16.17 -1.56 2.29
C PHE A 92 -17.04 -2.82 2.33
N ASP A 93 -17.73 -3.12 1.23
CA ASP A 93 -18.42 -4.40 1.06
C ASP A 93 -17.41 -5.56 0.80
N ASP A 94 -17.85 -6.81 0.94
CA ASP A 94 -16.99 -7.99 0.76
C ASP A 94 -16.26 -8.00 -0.60
N ALA A 95 -16.93 -7.52 -1.66
CA ALA A 95 -16.34 -7.46 -2.99
C ALA A 95 -15.24 -6.39 -3.08
N GLN A 96 -15.42 -5.25 -2.40
CA GLN A 96 -14.43 -4.19 -2.29
C GLN A 96 -13.22 -4.64 -1.44
N ILE A 97 -13.44 -5.40 -0.37
CA ILE A 97 -12.35 -5.96 0.45
C ILE A 97 -11.52 -6.96 -0.39
N LEU A 98 -12.18 -7.85 -1.12
CA LEU A 98 -11.51 -8.76 -2.05
C LEU A 98 -10.76 -8.02 -3.17
N GLU A 99 -11.35 -6.95 -3.71
CA GLU A 99 -10.69 -6.10 -4.72
C GLU A 99 -9.42 -5.43 -4.16
N LEU A 100 -9.48 -4.86 -2.96
CA LEU A 100 -8.32 -4.29 -2.26
C LEU A 100 -7.22 -5.34 -2.05
N GLY A 101 -7.59 -6.52 -1.54
CA GLY A 101 -6.66 -7.63 -1.32
C GLY A 101 -5.99 -8.09 -2.61
N LEU A 102 -6.77 -8.30 -3.68
CA LEU A 102 -6.25 -8.71 -4.99
C LEU A 102 -5.31 -7.65 -5.58
N VAL A 103 -5.70 -6.38 -5.53
CA VAL A 103 -4.86 -5.26 -6.01
C VAL A 103 -3.56 -5.21 -5.21
N GLY A 104 -3.62 -5.25 -3.88
CA GLY A 104 -2.44 -5.24 -3.03
C GLY A 104 -1.51 -6.43 -3.29
N GLY A 105 -2.07 -7.63 -3.44
CA GLY A 105 -1.31 -8.83 -3.77
C GLY A 105 -0.58 -8.74 -5.12
N ILE A 106 -1.25 -8.21 -6.16
CA ILE A 106 -0.61 -7.95 -7.46
C ILE A 106 0.54 -6.95 -7.31
N LEU A 107 0.32 -5.85 -6.59
CA LEU A 107 1.34 -4.80 -6.40
C LEU A 107 2.56 -5.33 -5.63
N ALA A 108 2.35 -6.11 -4.56
CA ALA A 108 3.43 -6.75 -3.83
C ALA A 108 4.20 -7.76 -4.70
N GLY A 109 3.48 -8.54 -5.52
CA GLY A 109 4.09 -9.44 -6.50
C GLY A 109 4.94 -8.70 -7.55
N VAL A 110 4.45 -7.57 -8.06
CA VAL A 110 5.21 -6.71 -8.99
C VAL A 110 6.47 -6.15 -8.32
N ALA A 111 6.39 -5.68 -7.07
CA ALA A 111 7.56 -5.24 -6.32
C ALA A 111 8.58 -6.37 -6.16
N LYS A 112 8.13 -7.58 -5.83
CA LYS A 112 9.01 -8.76 -5.72
C LYS A 112 9.70 -9.07 -7.05
N PHE A 113 8.97 -9.04 -8.15
CA PHE A 113 9.52 -9.22 -9.50
C PHE A 113 10.61 -8.18 -9.79
N MET A 114 10.29 -6.89 -9.62
CA MET A 114 11.23 -5.79 -9.90
C MET A 114 12.51 -5.89 -9.07
N PHE A 115 12.40 -6.24 -7.78
CA PHE A 115 13.57 -6.41 -6.90
C PHE A 115 14.39 -7.64 -7.23
N THR A 116 13.74 -8.75 -7.62
CA THR A 116 14.44 -9.99 -7.96
C THR A 116 15.24 -9.84 -9.25
N TYR A 117 14.78 -8.97 -10.16
CA TYR A 117 15.39 -8.74 -11.47
C TYR A 117 16.31 -7.50 -11.47
N ASP A 118 16.48 -6.85 -10.31
CA ASP A 118 17.28 -5.63 -10.13
C ASP A 118 16.91 -4.50 -11.11
N LEU A 119 15.60 -4.33 -11.36
CA LEU A 119 15.08 -3.38 -12.36
C LEU A 119 14.86 -1.97 -11.81
N VAL A 120 15.02 -1.78 -10.50
CA VAL A 120 14.65 -0.54 -9.81
C VAL A 120 15.69 -0.16 -8.78
N GLU A 121 15.87 1.14 -8.63
CA GLU A 121 16.68 1.70 -7.55
C GLU A 121 15.90 1.62 -6.23
N LYS A 122 16.60 1.23 -5.17
CA LYS A 122 16.08 1.11 -3.81
C LYS A 122 16.45 2.34 -2.99
N GLU A 123 15.64 2.68 -1.99
CA GLU A 123 15.98 3.66 -0.97
C GLU A 123 16.96 3.05 0.05
N ASP A 124 17.70 3.87 0.78
CA ASP A 124 18.59 3.39 1.85
C ASP A 124 17.81 2.63 2.93
N SER A 125 16.54 3.00 3.15
CA SER A 125 15.58 2.36 4.06
C SER A 125 15.08 1.00 3.57
N CYS A 126 15.36 0.58 2.32
CA CYS A 126 14.86 -0.66 1.76
C CYS A 126 15.39 -1.88 2.53
N PRO A 127 14.53 -2.76 3.06
CA PRO A 127 14.98 -3.94 3.81
C PRO A 127 15.49 -5.08 2.90
N PHE A 128 15.47 -4.89 1.58
CA PHE A 128 15.80 -5.91 0.57
C PHE A 128 17.10 -5.60 -0.19
N HIS A 129 18.06 -4.96 0.46
CA HIS A 129 19.43 -4.85 -0.06
C HIS A 129 20.09 -6.23 -0.16
N PRO A 130 20.93 -6.50 -1.17
CA PRO A 130 21.70 -7.73 -1.23
C PRO A 130 22.55 -7.87 0.04
N VAL A 131 22.55 -9.06 0.64
CA VAL A 131 23.50 -9.37 1.72
C VAL A 131 24.88 -9.48 1.08
N THR A 132 25.77 -8.55 1.40
CA THR A 132 27.18 -8.58 1.01
C THR A 132 27.92 -9.76 1.65
#